data_AF-A0A1Y2A3J0-F1
#
_entry.id   AF-A0A1Y2A3J0-F1
#
_cell.length_a   1.000
_cell.length_b   1.000
_cell.length_c   1.000
_cell.angle_alpha   90.00
_cell.angle_beta   90.00
_cell.angle_gamma   90.00
#
_symmetry.space_group_name_H-M   'P 1'
#
loop_
_entity.id
_entity.type
_entity.pdbx_description
1 polymer ?
#
loop_
_entity_poly.entity_id
_entity_poly.type
_entity_poly.pdbx_seq_one_letter_code
_entity_poly.pdbx_strand_id
1 'polypeptide(L)'
;YIIIFDSINAKHPSATKIINSYLASEAYHKKGIAIEKKVRCLYAKVPKQSNSLDCGVYLIKYLETFLSNPDKYMDILLVNIYI
;
A
#
# COMPACT_ATOMS: atom_id res chain seq x y z
N TYR A 1 1.83 0.35 -7.93
CA TYR A 1 1.44 1.26 -6.82
C TYR A 1 1.98 0.70 -5.52
N ILE A 2 2.30 1.54 -4.54
CA ILE A 2 2.44 1.14 -3.14
C ILE A 2 1.09 1.41 -2.48
N ILE A 3 0.39 0.36 -2.07
CA ILE A 3 -0.94 0.48 -1.48
C ILE A 3 -0.77 0.46 0.05
N ILE A 4 -1.32 1.46 0.72
CA ILE A 4 -1.22 1.63 2.16
C ILE A 4 -2.59 1.35 2.78
N PHE A 5 -2.66 0.29 3.56
CA PHE A 5 -3.80 -0.04 4.40
C PHE A 5 -3.52 0.46 5.82
N ASP A 6 -4.34 1.38 6.31
CA ASP A 6 -4.16 2.00 7.62
C ASP A 6 -5.52 2.25 8.29
N SER A 7 -5.76 1.60 9.43
CA SER A 7 -6.96 1.74 10.25
C SER A 7 -6.97 3.01 11.11
N ILE A 8 -5.80 3.64 11.36
CA ILE A 8 -5.60 4.82 12.22
C ILE A 8 -5.57 6.13 11.40
N ASN A 9 -5.43 6.03 10.07
CA ASN A 9 -5.41 7.17 9.14
C ASN A 9 -4.20 8.12 9.31
N ALA A 10 -3.03 7.56 9.61
CA ALA A 10 -1.77 8.28 9.64
C ALA A 10 -1.17 8.45 8.24
N LYS A 11 -0.29 9.45 8.08
CA LYS A 11 0.55 9.61 6.89
C LYS A 11 1.85 8.84 7.07
N HIS A 12 2.34 8.22 5.99
CA HIS A 12 3.50 7.33 5.98
C HIS A 12 4.57 7.73 4.93
N PRO A 13 5.03 9.01 4.90
CA PRO A 13 5.97 9.48 3.88
C PRO A 13 7.35 8.84 4.02
N SER A 14 7.80 8.56 5.25
CA SER A 14 9.09 7.91 5.51
C SER A 14 9.12 6.49 4.94
N ALA A 15 8.14 5.66 5.29
CA ALA A 15 8.01 4.30 4.77
C ALA A 15 7.93 4.28 3.23
N THR A 16 7.11 5.17 2.65
CA THR A 16 7.00 5.34 1.19
C THR A 16 8.36 5.63 0.53
N LYS A 17 9.15 6.53 1.13
CA LYS A 17 10.48 6.89 0.61
C LYS A 17 11.42 5.69 0.66
N ILE A 18 11.48 5.00 1.80
CA ILE A 18 12.36 3.84 2.01
C ILE A 18 12.01 2.72 1.03
N ILE A 19 10.73 2.38 0.87
CA ILE A 19 10.29 1.34 -0.07
C ILE A 19 10.66 1.70 -1.51
N ASN A 20 10.47 2.95 -1.94
CA ASN A 20 10.87 3.38 -3.28
C ASN A 20 12.38 3.25 -3.51
N SER A 21 13.19 3.68 -2.54
CA SER A 21 14.65 3.54 -2.60
C SER A 21 15.06 2.07 -2.66
N TYR A 22 14.44 1.21 -1.83
CA TYR A 22 14.67 -0.23 -1.86
C TYR A 22 14.34 -0.83 -3.23
N LEU A 23 13.17 -0.54 -3.80
CA LEU A 23 12.75 -1.07 -5.09
C LEU A 23 13.69 -0.65 -6.23
N ALA A 24 14.16 0.60 -6.23
CA ALA A 24 15.13 1.07 -7.21
C ALA A 24 16.47 0.33 -7.10
N SER A 25 17.01 0.19 -5.88
CA SER A 25 18.25 -0.56 -5.63
C SER A 25 18.11 -2.03 -5.98
N GLU A 26 17.00 -2.66 -5.61
CA GLU A 26 16.72 -4.08 -5.87
C GLU A 26 16.59 -4.35 -7.37
N ALA A 27 15.90 -3.48 -8.12
CA ALA A 27 15.75 -3.61 -9.57
C ALA A 27 17.09 -3.47 -10.30
N TYR A 28 17.93 -2.53 -9.86
CA TYR A 28 19.28 -2.38 -10.41
C TYR A 28 20.13 -3.62 -10.09
N HIS A 29 20.16 -4.04 -8.83
CA HIS A 29 20.98 -5.17 -8.39
C HIS A 29 20.58 -6.50 -9.04
N LYS A 30 19.27 -6.81 -9.10
CA LYS A 30 18.81 -8.11 -9.59
C LYS A 30 18.53 -8.18 -11.09
N LYS A 31 18.23 -7.04 -11.73
CA LYS A 31 17.79 -7.00 -13.13
C LYS A 31 18.58 -6.02 -14.00
N GLY A 32 19.52 -5.26 -13.45
CA GLY A 32 20.25 -4.21 -14.17
C GLY A 32 19.36 -3.05 -14.62
N ILE A 33 18.15 -2.91 -14.06
CA ILE A 33 17.17 -1.89 -14.47
C ILE A 33 17.29 -0.67 -13.56
N ALA A 34 17.59 0.49 -14.13
CA ALA A 34 17.52 1.76 -13.43
C ALA A 34 16.06 2.27 -13.40
N ILE A 35 15.47 2.39 -12.20
CA ILE A 35 14.14 2.95 -12.02
C ILE A 35 14.27 4.46 -11.74
N GLU A 36 13.88 5.28 -12.72
CA GLU A 36 13.92 6.74 -12.59
C GLU A 36 12.66 7.30 -11.89
N LYS A 37 11.51 6.68 -12.13
CA LYS A 37 10.21 7.16 -11.61
C LYS A 37 9.84 6.42 -10.34
N LYS A 38 9.49 7.19 -9.30
CA LYS A 38 8.97 6.64 -8.05
C LYS A 38 7.63 5.95 -8.28
N VAL A 39 7.44 4.81 -7.63
CA VAL A 39 6.16 4.12 -7.55
C VAL A 39 5.19 5.00 -6.76
N ARG A 40 4.03 5.28 -7.36
CA ARG A 40 2.96 6.09 -6.74
C ARG A 40 2.39 5.37 -5.52
N CYS A 41 2.07 6.14 -4.49
CA CYS A 41 1.36 5.65 -3.30
C CYS A 41 -0.14 5.86 -3.41
N LEU A 42 -0.89 4.91 -2.85
CA LEU A 42 -2.34 4.92 -2.77
C LEU A 42 -2.75 4.59 -1.34
N TYR A 43 -3.52 5.47 -0.70
CA TYR A 43 -4.12 5.21 0.60
C TYR A 43 -5.48 4.55 0.40
N ALA A 44 -5.62 3.30 0.85
CA ALA A 44 -6.86 2.56 0.71
C ALA A 44 -7.96 3.17 1.59
N LYS A 45 -9.15 3.39 1.02
CA LYS A 45 -10.36 3.73 1.78
C LYS A 45 -10.89 2.47 2.44
N VAL A 46 -10.47 2.22 3.67
CA VAL A 46 -10.84 1.05 4.47
C VAL A 46 -11.52 1.43 5.78
N PRO A 47 -12.27 0.50 6.41
CA PRO A 47 -12.81 0.71 7.75
C PRO A 47 -11.78 1.27 8.73
N LYS A 48 -12.18 2.09 9.68
CA LYS A 48 -11.26 2.69 10.66
C LYS A 48 -11.49 2.07 12.03
N GLN A 49 -10.42 1.90 12.78
CA GLN A 49 -10.53 1.46 14.17
C GLN A 49 -10.90 2.65 15.06
N SER A 50 -11.67 2.40 16.12
CA SER A 50 -12.05 3.39 17.11
C SER A 50 -11.07 3.48 18.30
N ASN A 51 -10.12 2.55 18.40
CA ASN A 51 -9.12 2.48 19.47
C ASN A 51 -7.69 2.46 18.90
N SER A 52 -6.68 2.37 19.76
CA SER A 52 -5.26 2.35 19.35
C SER A 52 -4.60 0.97 19.40
N LEU A 53 -5.35 -0.11 19.68
CA LEU A 53 -4.79 -1.46 19.92
C LEU A 53 -5.09 -2.45 18.78
N ASP A 54 -6.20 -2.27 18.06
CA ASP A 54 -6.69 -3.29 17.12
C ASP A 54 -6.01 -3.25 15.74
N CYS A 55 -4.97 -2.43 15.53
CA CYS A 55 -4.41 -2.21 14.19
C CYS A 55 -3.87 -3.49 13.54
N GLY A 56 -3.37 -4.43 14.34
CA GLY A 56 -2.97 -5.75 13.87
C GLY A 56 -4.15 -6.60 13.37
N VAL A 57 -5.29 -6.57 14.07
CA VAL A 57 -6.49 -7.31 13.67
C VAL A 57 -7.08 -6.74 12.37
N TYR A 58 -7.14 -5.41 12.26
CA TYR A 58 -7.56 -4.75 11.01
C TYR A 58 -6.62 -5.10 9.85
N LEU A 59 -5.30 -5.09 10.08
CA LEU A 59 -4.32 -5.45 9.06
C LEU A 59 -4.54 -6.87 8.53
N ILE A 60 -4.74 -7.84 9.42
CA ILE A 60 -5.03 -9.23 9.03
C ILE A 60 -6.31 -9.28 8.18
N LYS A 61 -7.38 -8.60 8.62
CA LYS A 61 -8.65 -8.62 7.89
C LYS A 61 -8.56 -7.95 6.51
N TYR A 62 -7.80 -6.87 6.37
CA TYR A 62 -7.57 -6.24 5.07
C TYR A 62 -6.85 -7.18 4.12
N LEU A 63 -5.82 -7.88 4.61
CA LEU A 63 -5.05 -8.78 3.78
C LEU A 63 -5.87 -10.01 3.38
N GLU A 64 -6.61 -10.62 4.31
CA GLU A 64 -7.54 -11.73 4.02
C GLU A 64 -8.56 -11.32 2.95
N THR A 65 -9.16 -10.13 3.09
CA THR A 65 -10.15 -9.61 2.15
C THR A 65 -9.51 -9.38 0.79
N PHE A 66 -8.38 -8.66 0.73
CA PHE A 66 -7.69 -8.37 -0.53
C PHE A 66 -7.28 -9.66 -1.26
N LEU A 67 -6.71 -10.63 -0.55
CA LEU A 67 -6.24 -11.88 -1.12
C LEU A 67 -7.38 -12.82 -1.57
N SER A 68 -8.60 -12.65 -1.05
CA SER A 68 -9.76 -13.44 -1.50
C SER A 68 -10.13 -13.18 -2.97
N ASN A 69 -9.85 -11.97 -3.48
CA ASN A 69 -10.01 -11.62 -4.89
C ASN A 69 -9.18 -10.36 -5.24
N PRO A 70 -7.87 -10.51 -5.47
CA PRO A 70 -6.96 -9.37 -5.63
C PRO A 70 -7.35 -8.44 -6.77
N ASP A 71 -7.79 -8.98 -7.91
CA ASP A 71 -8.14 -8.19 -9.09
C ASP A 71 -9.35 -7.29 -8.80
N LYS A 72 -10.43 -7.86 -8.24
CA LYS A 72 -11.62 -7.11 -7.82
C LYS A 72 -11.27 -5.98 -6.85
N TYR A 73 -10.46 -6.28 -5.83
CA TYR A 73 -10.13 -5.26 -4.84
C TYR A 73 -9.14 -4.23 -5.37
N MET A 74 -8.27 -4.60 -6.30
CA MET A 74 -7.41 -3.65 -7.00
C MET A 74 -8.24 -2.67 -7.84
N ASP A 75 -9.25 -3.16 -8.58
CA ASP A 75 -10.16 -2.29 -9.34
C ASP A 75 -10.88 -1.30 -8.41
N ILE A 76 -11.41 -1.77 -7.28
CA ILE A 76 -12.06 -0.91 -6.28
C ILE A 76 -11.11 0.15 -5.74
N LEU A 77 -9.86 -0.21 -5.46
CA LEU A 77 -8.84 0.72 -4.97
C LEU A 77 -8.47 1.78 -6.01
N LEU A 78 -8.41 1.41 -7.29
CA LEU A 78 -8.04 2.31 -8.38
C LEU A 78 -9.18 3.24 -8.84
N VAL A 79 -10.44 2.78 -8.80
CA VAL A 79 -11.62 3.62 -9.15
C VAL A 79 -11.73 4.84 -8.23
N ASN A 80 -11.36 4.68 -6.96
CA ASN A 80 -11.38 5.75 -5.97
C ASN A 80 -10.31 6.85 -6.16
N ILE A 81 -9.51 6.78 -7.24
CA ILE A 81 -8.50 7.79 -7.59
C ILE A 81 -9.07 8.86 -8.54
N TYR A 82 -10.19 8.59 -9.21
CA TYR A 82 -10.77 9.44 -10.26
C TYR A 82 -12.03 10.23 -9.83
N ILE A 83 -12.40 10.20 -8.54
CA ILE A 83 -13.47 11.00 -7.91
C ILE A 83 -12.88 11.67 -6.67
#